data_AF-A0A359KE67-F1
#
_entry.id   AF-A0A359KE67-F1
#
_cell.length_a   1.000
_cell.length_b   1.000
_cell.length_c   1.000
_cell.angle_alpha   90.00
_cell.angle_beta   90.00
_cell.angle_gamma   90.00
#
_symmetry.space_group_name_H-M   'P 1'
#
loop_
_entity.id
_entity.type
_entity.pdbx_description
1 polymer ?
#
loop_
_entity_poly.entity_id
_entity_poly.type
_entity_poly.pdbx_seq_one_letter_code
_entity_poly.pdbx_strand_id
1 'polypeptide(L)'
;MKRALILAAAVAAFAAPAWAGPVNLLPDPVDDDGRITLGELFDDAGAASNVVVGRRAGATAVLEASQVQIAARRAGLEWSNPTGLRRIVVREGGALSSGVLAA
;
A
#
# COMPACT_ATOMS: atom_id res chain seq x y z
N MET A 1 0.08 -21.92 -46.05
CA MET A 1 0.54 -20.77 -45.24
C MET A 1 -0.64 -20.03 -44.58
N LYS A 2 -1.54 -20.73 -43.85
CA LYS A 2 -2.71 -20.11 -43.18
C LYS A 2 -2.96 -20.62 -41.75
N ARG A 3 -2.25 -21.67 -41.33
CA ARG A 3 -2.39 -22.30 -40.00
C ARG A 3 -1.54 -21.63 -38.91
N ALA A 4 -0.53 -20.83 -39.29
CA ALA A 4 0.32 -20.10 -38.36
C ALA A 4 -0.35 -18.85 -37.76
N LEU A 5 -1.45 -18.39 -38.36
CA LEU A 5 -2.18 -17.20 -37.90
C LEU A 5 -3.13 -17.47 -36.72
N ILE A 6 -3.38 -18.75 -36.38
CA ILE A 6 -4.32 -19.10 -35.31
C ILE A 6 -3.62 -19.17 -33.94
N LEU A 7 -2.28 -19.28 -33.88
CA LEU A 7 -1.55 -19.33 -32.62
C LEU A 7 -1.24 -17.96 -31.98
N ALA A 8 -1.36 -16.86 -32.73
CA ALA A 8 -1.03 -15.52 -32.19
C ALA A 8 -2.17 -14.89 -31.36
N ALA A 9 -3.39 -15.45 -31.41
CA ALA A 9 -4.55 -14.90 -30.70
C ALA A 9 -4.71 -15.43 -29.26
N ALA A 10 -3.93 -16.44 -28.85
CA ALA A 10 -4.14 -17.16 -27.58
C ALA A 10 -3.34 -16.62 -26.37
N VAL A 11 -2.51 -15.58 -26.55
CA VAL A 11 -1.70 -14.99 -25.46
C VAL A 11 -2.15 -13.55 -25.16
N ALA A 12 -3.43 -13.23 -25.33
CA ALA A 12 -4.07 -12.17 -24.56
C ALA A 12 -4.58 -12.79 -23.24
N ALA A 13 -3.67 -13.46 -22.52
CA ALA A 13 -3.97 -14.03 -21.22
C ALA A 13 -4.23 -12.87 -20.26
N PHE A 14 -5.49 -12.70 -19.88
CA PHE A 14 -5.91 -12.35 -18.52
C PHE A 14 -5.04 -11.30 -17.82
N ALA A 15 -5.01 -10.07 -18.34
CA ALA A 15 -5.01 -8.93 -17.44
C ALA A 15 -6.45 -8.76 -16.97
N ALA A 16 -6.95 -9.71 -16.16
CA ALA A 16 -8.12 -9.41 -15.33
C ALA A 16 -7.73 -8.14 -14.58
N PRO A 17 -8.52 -7.04 -14.66
CA PRO A 17 -8.27 -5.92 -13.77
C PRO A 17 -8.33 -6.56 -12.40
N ALA A 18 -7.22 -6.55 -11.67
CA ALA A 18 -7.24 -6.84 -10.26
C ALA A 18 -8.36 -5.92 -9.76
N TRP A 19 -9.49 -6.52 -9.41
CA TRP A 19 -10.60 -5.80 -8.82
C TRP A 19 -9.99 -5.24 -7.56
N ALA A 20 -9.61 -3.98 -7.69
CA ALA A 20 -8.89 -3.27 -6.71
C ALA A 20 -9.87 -3.14 -5.57
N GLY A 21 -9.72 -4.04 -4.59
CA GLY A 21 -10.60 -4.09 -3.44
C GLY A 21 -10.64 -2.69 -2.84
N PRO A 22 -11.83 -2.17 -2.51
CA PRO A 22 -11.91 -0.88 -1.84
C PRO A 22 -11.16 -1.00 -0.52
N VAL A 23 -10.01 -0.35 -0.42
CA VAL A 23 -9.20 -0.39 0.80
C VAL A 23 -9.54 0.78 1.70
N ASN A 24 -9.60 0.51 3.00
CA ASN A 24 -9.85 1.53 4.01
C ASN A 24 -8.54 1.91 4.73
N LEU A 25 -8.29 3.20 4.85
CA LEU A 25 -7.12 3.71 5.57
C LEU A 25 -7.29 3.42 7.06
N LEU A 26 -6.25 2.90 7.70
CA LEU A 26 -6.21 2.78 9.15
C LEU A 26 -6.29 4.19 9.78
N PRO A 27 -7.06 4.39 10.86
CA PRO A 27 -7.17 5.68 11.52
C PRO A 27 -5.86 6.15 12.15
N ASP A 28 -4.98 5.20 12.51
CA ASP A 28 -3.68 5.47 13.08
C ASP A 28 -2.63 4.50 12.52
N PRO A 29 -2.13 4.74 11.31
CA PRO A 29 -1.13 3.87 10.71
C PRO A 29 0.21 4.03 11.41
N VAL A 30 0.81 2.89 11.75
CA VAL A 30 2.10 2.79 12.42
C VAL A 30 3.05 1.98 11.57
N ASP A 31 4.32 2.39 11.55
CA ASP A 31 5.40 1.68 10.82
C ASP A 31 6.45 1.17 11.81
N ASP A 32 6.82 -0.10 11.69
CA ASP A 32 7.72 -0.79 12.63
C ASP A 32 9.21 -0.67 12.25
N ASP A 33 9.55 -0.64 10.96
CA ASP A 33 10.93 -0.78 10.45
C ASP A 33 11.48 0.53 9.82
N GLY A 34 10.72 1.62 9.90
CA GLY A 34 10.99 2.89 9.22
C GLY A 34 10.56 2.88 7.74
N ARG A 35 9.96 1.79 7.25
CA ARG A 35 9.52 1.58 5.87
C ARG A 35 8.01 1.49 5.87
N ILE A 36 7.37 2.49 5.30
CA ILE A 36 5.91 2.57 5.28
C ILE A 36 5.39 1.80 4.07
N THR A 37 4.61 0.77 4.34
CA THR A 37 4.02 -0.12 3.35
C THR A 37 2.52 0.07 3.22
N LEU A 38 1.94 -0.40 2.11
CA LEU A 38 0.47 -0.40 1.95
C LEU A 38 -0.22 -1.28 3.01
N GLY A 39 0.45 -2.33 3.49
CA GLY A 39 -0.09 -3.20 4.56
C GLY A 39 -0.24 -2.50 5.91
N GLU A 40 0.65 -1.56 6.22
CA GLU A 40 0.58 -0.76 7.46
C GLU A 40 -0.43 0.39 7.35
N LEU A 41 -0.69 0.85 6.13
CA LEU A 41 -1.63 1.95 5.86
C LEU A 41 -3.07 1.50 5.72
N PHE A 42 -3.31 0.27 5.25
CA PHE A 42 -4.63 -0.22 4.85
C PHE A 42 -4.94 -1.59 5.47
N ASP A 43 -6.18 -1.76 5.95
CA ASP A 43 -6.65 -3.00 6.60
C ASP A 43 -6.68 -4.20 5.64
N ASP A 44 -7.03 -3.98 4.36
CA ASP A 44 -7.19 -5.02 3.33
C ASP A 44 -6.21 -4.84 2.16
N ALA A 45 -4.91 -4.63 2.45
CA ALA A 45 -3.91 -4.46 1.40
C ALA A 45 -3.61 -5.75 0.60
N GLY A 46 -3.98 -6.93 1.12
CA GLY A 46 -3.83 -8.22 0.45
C GLY A 46 -2.42 -8.48 -0.11
N ALA A 47 -2.35 -8.89 -1.38
CA ALA A 47 -1.09 -9.17 -2.09
C ALA A 47 -0.17 -7.93 -2.25
N ALA A 48 -0.73 -6.73 -2.09
CA ALA A 48 -0.01 -5.46 -2.18
C ALA A 48 0.56 -4.99 -0.82
N SER A 49 0.35 -5.75 0.26
CA SER A 49 0.83 -5.41 1.61
C SER A 49 2.32 -5.03 1.67
N ASN A 50 3.18 -5.74 0.93
CA ASN A 50 4.64 -5.50 0.94
C ASN A 50 5.10 -4.31 0.06
N VAL A 51 4.18 -3.57 -0.55
CA VAL A 51 4.54 -2.43 -1.42
C VAL A 51 4.88 -1.22 -0.55
N VAL A 52 6.12 -0.77 -0.67
CA VAL A 52 6.64 0.41 0.03
C VAL A 52 6.14 1.68 -0.65
N VAL A 53 5.45 2.54 0.09
CA VAL A 53 4.97 3.84 -0.40
C VAL A 53 5.84 5.00 0.03
N GLY A 54 6.64 4.80 1.06
CA GLY A 54 7.51 5.83 1.62
C GLY A 54 8.41 5.29 2.71
N ARG A 55 9.29 6.17 3.20
CA ARG A 55 10.19 5.87 4.30
C ARG A 55 10.05 6.97 5.33
N ARG A 56 10.05 6.59 6.60
CA ARG A 56 10.00 7.53 7.72
C ARG A 56 11.39 8.15 7.94
N ALA A 57 11.44 9.47 8.12
CA ALA A 57 12.68 10.24 8.33
C ALA A 57 12.84 10.74 9.78
N GLY A 58 11.97 10.32 10.72
CA GLY A 58 11.94 10.76 12.13
C GLY A 58 10.94 9.95 12.96
N ALA A 59 10.43 10.50 14.07
CA ALA A 59 9.41 9.81 14.89
C ALA A 59 8.04 9.69 14.17
N THR A 60 7.80 10.54 13.18
CA THR A 60 6.57 10.58 12.40
C THR A 60 6.91 10.84 10.94
N ALA A 61 6.22 10.17 10.02
CA ALA A 61 6.27 10.46 8.59
C ALA A 61 4.97 11.10 8.14
N VAL A 62 5.09 11.97 7.14
CA VAL A 62 3.96 12.63 6.53
C VAL A 62 3.90 12.20 5.08
N LEU A 63 2.82 11.51 4.71
CA LEU A 63 2.56 11.07 3.35
C LEU A 63 1.41 11.88 2.77
N GLU A 64 1.56 12.33 1.53
CA GLU A 64 0.47 13.00 0.82
C GLU A 64 -0.51 11.96 0.29
N ALA A 65 -1.81 12.21 0.46
CA ALA A 65 -2.85 11.25 0.11
C ALA A 65 -2.84 10.92 -1.39
N SER A 66 -2.55 11.90 -2.25
CA SER A 66 -2.42 11.68 -3.69
C SER A 66 -1.29 10.72 -4.04
N GLN A 67 -0.14 10.81 -3.36
CA GLN A 67 0.97 9.87 -3.53
C GLN A 67 0.57 8.46 -3.11
N VAL A 68 -0.11 8.33 -1.96
CA VAL A 68 -0.59 7.03 -1.46
C VAL A 68 -1.63 6.43 -2.42
N GLN A 69 -2.56 7.24 -2.95
CA GLN A 69 -3.53 6.80 -3.96
C GLN A 69 -2.84 6.30 -5.23
N ILE A 70 -1.83 7.00 -5.73
CA ILE A 70 -1.07 6.55 -6.92
C ILE A 70 -0.35 5.24 -6.63
N ALA A 71 0.26 5.09 -5.45
CA ALA A 71 0.96 3.87 -5.06
C ALA A 71 -0.01 2.68 -4.91
N ALA A 72 -1.16 2.90 -4.26
CA ALA A 72 -2.22 1.92 -4.13
C ALA A 72 -2.71 1.46 -5.52
N ARG A 73 -3.03 2.39 -6.42
CA ARG A 73 -3.49 2.07 -7.78
C ARG A 73 -2.47 1.30 -8.60
N ARG A 74 -1.18 1.62 -8.45
CA ARG A 74 -0.07 0.87 -9.08
C ARG A 74 0.05 -0.54 -8.53
N ALA A 75 -0.26 -0.73 -7.26
CA ALA A 75 -0.28 -2.03 -6.62
C ALA A 75 -1.59 -2.81 -6.88
N GLY A 76 -2.53 -2.23 -7.63
CA GLY A 76 -3.83 -2.83 -7.92
C GLY A 76 -4.84 -2.68 -6.79
N LEU A 77 -4.65 -1.73 -5.87
CA LEU A 77 -5.62 -1.35 -4.83
C LEU A 77 -6.31 -0.03 -5.18
N GLU A 78 -7.56 0.14 -4.77
CA GLU A 78 -8.32 1.37 -5.02
C GLU A 78 -8.71 2.02 -3.69
N TRP A 79 -8.13 3.20 -3.44
CA TRP A 79 -8.48 4.02 -2.30
C TRP A 79 -9.13 5.32 -2.75
N SER A 80 -10.43 5.44 -2.52
CA SER A 80 -11.23 6.61 -2.93
C SER A 80 -11.09 7.81 -2.00
N ASN A 81 -10.39 7.69 -0.86
CA ASN A 81 -10.21 8.74 0.15
C ASN A 81 -11.55 9.39 0.56
N PRO A 82 -12.46 8.64 1.19
CA PRO A 82 -13.81 9.12 1.53
C PRO A 82 -13.79 10.32 2.49
N THR A 83 -12.75 10.44 3.30
CA THR A 83 -12.53 11.52 4.27
C THR A 83 -11.92 12.79 3.65
N GLY A 84 -11.54 12.78 2.37
CA GLY A 84 -10.93 13.93 1.70
C GLY A 84 -9.59 14.36 2.31
N LEU A 85 -8.84 13.41 2.88
CA LEU A 85 -7.56 13.67 3.51
C LEU A 85 -6.57 14.17 2.47
N ARG A 86 -5.82 15.21 2.81
CA ARG A 86 -4.68 15.66 1.98
C ARG A 86 -3.39 15.00 2.42
N ARG A 87 -3.31 14.70 3.71
CA ARG A 87 -2.10 14.30 4.40
C ARG A 87 -2.42 13.19 5.39
N ILE A 88 -1.59 12.16 5.37
CA ILE A 88 -1.64 11.01 6.26
C ILE A 88 -0.41 11.08 7.14
N VAL A 89 -0.61 10.95 8.44
CA VAL A 89 0.44 10.96 9.44
C VAL A 89 0.67 9.52 9.85
N VAL A 90 1.86 9.01 9.59
CA VAL A 90 2.27 7.66 9.97
C VAL A 90 3.22 7.80 11.14
N ARG A 91 2.89 7.20 12.26
CA ARG A 91 3.73 7.26 13.45
C ARG A 91 4.71 6.09 13.46
N GLU A 92 5.74 6.25 14.24
CA GLU A 92 6.49 5.12 14.74
C GLU A 92 5.55 4.14 15.46
N GLY A 93 5.46 2.94 14.89
CA GLY A 93 5.11 1.75 15.64
C GLY A 93 6.23 1.56 16.63
N GLY A 94 6.04 2.11 17.82
CA GLY A 94 7.00 1.92 18.89
C GLY A 94 7.12 0.42 19.09
N ALA A 95 8.28 -0.14 18.71
CA ALA A 95 8.94 -1.08 19.59
C ALA A 95 8.82 -0.44 20.97
N LEU A 96 7.87 -0.92 21.76
CA LEU A 96 7.71 -0.50 23.14
C LEU A 96 9.11 -0.43 23.70
N SER A 97 9.50 0.77 24.12
CA SER A 97 10.76 1.06 24.76
C SER A 97 10.97 -0.01 25.84
N SER A 98 11.65 -1.10 25.48
CA SER A 98 11.97 -2.21 26.37
C SER A 98 13.17 -1.83 27.24
N GLY A 99 13.23 -0.54 27.60
CA GLY A 99 14.19 0.12 28.48
C GLY A 99 13.58 0.52 29.83
N VAL A 100 12.40 0.00 30.17
CA VAL A 100 11.88 -0.05 31.54
C VAL A 100 11.69 -1.54 31.78
N LEU A 101 12.66 -2.28 32.33
CA LEU A 101 12.96 -2.36 33.76
C LEU A 101 14.42 -2.84 33.92
N ALA A 102 15.32 -1.93 34.26
CA ALA A 102 16.58 -2.24 34.92
C ALA A 102 16.68 -1.30 36.14
N ALA A 103 16.14 -1.74 37.27
CA ALA A 103 16.35 -1.14 38.57
C ALA A 103 16.25 -2.24 39.63
#